data_AF-A0A439RAI5-F1
#
_entry.id   AF-A0A439RAI5-F1
#
_cell.length_a   1.000
_cell.length_b   1.000
_cell.length_c   1.000
_cell.angle_alpha   90.00
_cell.angle_beta   90.00
_cell.angle_gamma   90.00
#
_symmetry.space_group_name_H-M   'P 1'
#
loop_
_entity.id
_entity.type
_entity.pdbx_description
1 polymer ?
#
loop_
_entity_poly.entity_id
_entity_poly.type
_entity_poly.pdbx_seq_one_letter_code
_entity_poly.pdbx_strand_id
1 'polypeptide(L)'
;MVASNLNSVILSDHPLSLEWIKRGAALLETKGTTTTISLRNPSWRDELLSALVDADILLVSPWSLPDITLDHALLDRASRLKAIGVTYDNRFSSFVSVDAL
;
A
#
# COMPACT_ATOMS: atom_id res chain seq x y z
N MET A 1 -16.54 14.05 2.59
CA MET A 1 -16.74 12.97 3.58
C MET A 1 -15.39 12.33 3.85
N VAL A 2 -14.91 12.32 5.09
CA VAL A 2 -13.63 11.67 5.44
C VAL A 2 -13.92 10.18 5.60
N ALA A 3 -13.19 9.32 4.87
CA ALA A 3 -13.40 7.88 4.94
C ALA A 3 -13.05 7.33 6.34
N SER A 4 -13.85 6.38 6.82
CA SER A 4 -13.71 5.70 8.11
C SER A 4 -13.68 4.19 7.88
N ASN A 5 -13.03 3.44 8.78
CA ASN A 5 -12.79 1.99 8.69
C ASN A 5 -12.02 1.59 7.42
N LEU A 6 -10.99 2.37 7.09
CA LEU A 6 -10.19 2.15 5.90
C LEU A 6 -9.08 1.13 6.16
N ASN A 7 -9.03 0.07 5.35
CA ASN A 7 -7.97 -0.92 5.37
C ASN A 7 -6.86 -0.52 4.39
N SER A 8 -5.73 -0.07 4.92
CA SER A 8 -4.58 0.36 4.14
C SER A 8 -3.47 -0.69 4.17
N VAL A 9 -2.87 -0.96 3.03
CA VAL A 9 -1.61 -1.71 2.94
C VAL A 9 -0.51 -0.76 2.47
N ILE A 10 0.61 -0.74 3.19
CA ILE A 10 1.81 0.00 2.82
C ILE A 10 2.90 -1.00 2.49
N LEU A 11 3.46 -0.91 1.30
CA LEU A 11 4.55 -1.74 0.83
C LEU A 11 5.82 -0.90 0.74
N SER A 12 6.86 -1.27 1.50
CA SER A 12 8.12 -0.53 1.50
C SER A 12 9.34 -1.40 1.78
N ASP A 13 10.47 -1.08 1.15
CA ASP A 13 11.77 -1.66 1.44
C ASP A 13 12.46 -1.05 2.68
N HIS A 14 11.90 0.05 3.20
CA HIS A 14 12.46 0.86 4.27
C HIS A 14 11.40 1.38 5.26
N PRO A 15 10.48 0.53 5.76
CA PRO A 15 9.28 0.98 6.47
C PRO A 15 9.56 1.73 7.78
N LEU A 16 10.71 1.47 8.42
CA LEU A 16 11.09 2.08 9.70
C LEU A 16 12.09 3.24 9.59
N SER A 17 12.76 3.39 8.44
CA SER A 17 13.80 4.43 8.24
C SER A 17 13.26 5.72 7.66
N LEU A 18 12.03 5.72 7.11
CA LEU A 18 11.41 6.91 6.54
C LEU A 18 10.33 7.45 7.48
N GLU A 19 10.65 8.55 8.17
CA GLU A 19 9.72 9.25 9.08
C GLU A 19 8.37 9.60 8.43
N TRP A 20 8.36 9.82 7.11
CA TRP A 20 7.15 10.09 6.35
C TRP A 20 6.24 8.87 6.22
N ILE A 21 6.80 7.66 6.09
CA ILE A 21 6.00 6.42 6.09
C ILE A 21 5.34 6.24 7.45
N LYS A 22 6.09 6.47 8.55
CA LYS A 22 5.51 6.43 9.91
C LYS A 22 4.39 7.45 10.10
N ARG A 23 4.59 8.68 9.65
CA ARG A 23 3.56 9.74 9.72
C ARG A 23 2.34 9.43 8.88
N GLY A 24 2.53 8.90 7.67
CA GLY A 24 1.46 8.47 6.78
C GLY A 24 0.68 7.29 7.38
N ALA A 25 1.38 6.28 7.89
CA ALA A 25 0.79 5.14 8.57
C ALA A 25 -0.01 5.59 9.81
N ALA A 26 0.57 6.43 10.68
CA ALA A 26 -0.12 6.94 11.85
C ALA A 26 -1.39 7.72 11.49
N LEU A 27 -1.39 8.48 10.38
CA LEU A 27 -2.59 9.16 9.90
C LEU A 27 -3.66 8.15 9.45
N LEU A 28 -3.28 7.11 8.71
CA LEU A 28 -4.19 6.08 8.22
C LEU A 28 -4.73 5.20 9.35
N GLU A 29 -3.94 4.94 10.38
CA GLU A 29 -4.37 4.27 11.62
C GLU A 29 -5.48 5.05 12.33
N THR A 30 -5.53 6.38 12.22
CA THR A 30 -6.69 7.16 12.73
C THR A 30 -7.97 6.95 11.93
N LYS A 31 -7.89 6.32 10.75
CA LYS A 31 -9.00 6.08 9.82
C LYS A 31 -9.39 4.61 9.71
N GLY A 32 -8.57 3.68 10.21
CA GLY A 32 -8.84 2.24 10.18
C GLY A 32 -7.58 1.42 10.41
N THR A 33 -7.53 0.23 9.82
CA THR A 33 -6.39 -0.68 9.97
C THR A 33 -5.33 -0.38 8.92
N THR A 34 -4.06 -0.30 9.34
CA THR A 34 -2.92 -0.15 8.44
C THR A 34 -1.95 -1.30 8.61
N THR A 35 -1.64 -2.00 7.52
CA THR A 35 -0.66 -3.09 7.48
C THR A 35 0.56 -2.61 6.70
N THR A 36 1.73 -2.61 7.34
CA THR A 36 2.99 -2.26 6.67
C THR A 36 3.80 -3.52 6.39
N ILE A 37 4.11 -3.75 5.11
CA ILE A 37 4.84 -4.92 4.62
C ILE A 37 6.24 -4.47 4.18
N SER A 38 7.25 -5.18 4.67
CA SER A 38 8.66 -4.93 4.33
C SER A 38 9.06 -5.73 3.11
N LEU A 39 9.51 -5.08 2.04
CA LEU A 39 10.03 -5.73 0.83
C LEU A 39 11.36 -6.46 1.04
N ARG A 40 12.05 -6.17 2.17
CA ARG A 40 13.23 -6.93 2.59
C ARG A 40 12.88 -8.30 3.17
N ASN A 41 11.60 -8.53 3.50
CA ASN A 41 11.15 -9.83 3.99
C ASN A 41 10.98 -10.81 2.82
N PRO A 42 11.64 -11.97 2.80
CA PRO A 42 11.49 -12.95 1.72
C PRO A 42 10.03 -13.39 1.46
N SER A 43 9.16 -13.34 2.48
CA SER A 43 7.73 -13.68 2.38
C SER A 43 6.83 -12.50 2.03
N TRP A 44 7.38 -11.33 1.66
CA TRP A 44 6.60 -10.11 1.42
C TRP A 44 5.45 -10.31 0.42
N ARG A 45 5.65 -11.17 -0.58
CA ARG A 45 4.66 -11.42 -1.63
C ARG A 45 3.45 -12.17 -1.10
N ASP A 46 3.65 -13.17 -0.23
CA ASP A 46 2.56 -13.91 0.39
C ASP A 46 1.81 -13.04 1.40
N GLU A 47 2.53 -12.22 2.17
CA GLU A 47 1.93 -11.22 3.06
C GLU A 47 1.08 -10.21 2.29
N LEU A 48 1.58 -9.73 1.16
CA LEU A 48 0.85 -8.80 0.30
C LEU A 48 -0.42 -9.44 -0.25
N LEU A 49 -0.32 -10.67 -0.78
CA LEU A 49 -1.48 -11.39 -1.30
C LEU A 49 -2.56 -11.63 -0.23
N SER A 50 -2.15 -11.91 1.00
CA SER A 50 -3.07 -12.08 2.13
C SER A 50 -3.74 -10.75 2.52
N ALA A 51 -2.94 -9.68 2.64
CA ALA A 51 -3.43 -8.36 3.06
C ALA A 51 -4.33 -7.69 2.01
N LEU A 52 -4.09 -7.96 0.71
CA LEU A 52 -4.84 -7.33 -0.38
C LEU A 52 -6.30 -7.76 -0.46
N VAL A 53 -6.67 -8.93 0.07
CA VAL A 53 -8.05 -9.44 0.04
C VAL A 53 -9.05 -8.43 0.62
N ASP A 54 -8.63 -7.76 1.70
CA ASP A 54 -9.46 -6.80 2.45
C ASP A 54 -9.01 -5.35 2.33
N ALA A 55 -8.00 -5.07 1.50
CA ALA A 55 -7.42 -3.74 1.35
C ALA A 55 -8.33 -2.81 0.56
N ASP A 56 -8.61 -1.62 1.08
CA ASP A 56 -9.28 -0.55 0.34
C ASP A 56 -8.25 0.33 -0.41
N ILE A 57 -7.03 0.45 0.12
CA ILE A 57 -5.93 1.24 -0.46
C ILE A 57 -4.61 0.48 -0.36
N LEU A 58 -3.83 0.49 -1.44
CA LEU A 58 -2.44 0.05 -1.48
C LEU A 58 -1.54 1.25 -1.70
N LEU A 59 -0.53 1.43 -0.85
CA LEU A 59 0.49 2.46 -0.96
C LEU A 59 1.85 1.81 -1.18
N VAL A 60 2.55 2.21 -2.24
CA VAL A 60 3.86 1.67 -2.60
C VAL A 60 4.93 2.76 -2.49
N SER A 61 6.04 2.46 -1.81
CA SER A 61 7.17 3.41 -1.71
C SER A 61 7.87 3.61 -3.08
N PRO A 62 8.49 4.79 -3.33
CA PRO A 62 9.17 5.04 -4.58
C PRO A 62 10.46 4.24 -4.63
N TRP A 63 10.90 3.84 -5.84
CA TRP A 63 12.23 3.22 -6.05
C TRP A 63 12.49 2.00 -5.18
N SER A 64 11.43 1.35 -4.74
CA SER A 64 11.51 0.18 -3.89
C SER A 64 12.15 -0.96 -4.66
N LEU A 65 13.15 -1.60 -4.07
CA LEU A 65 13.67 -2.86 -4.58
C LEU A 65 13.12 -4.03 -3.75
N PRO A 66 12.65 -5.12 -4.39
CA PRO A 66 12.61 -5.35 -5.84
C PRO A 66 11.51 -4.56 -6.57
N ASP A 67 11.62 -4.44 -7.90
CA ASP A 67 10.56 -3.89 -8.75
C ASP A 67 9.25 -4.65 -8.52
N ILE A 68 8.19 -3.92 -8.19
CA ILE A 68 6.86 -4.48 -7.95
C ILE A 68 6.03 -4.27 -9.20
N THR A 69 5.63 -5.39 -9.83
CA THR A 69 4.61 -5.38 -10.86
C THR A 69 3.28 -5.80 -10.25
N LEU A 70 2.28 -4.92 -10.33
CA LEU A 70 0.90 -5.26 -10.00
C LEU A 70 0.25 -5.84 -11.25
N ASP A 71 0.14 -7.17 -11.30
CA ASP A 71 -0.47 -7.89 -12.41
C ASP A 71 -1.98 -8.15 -12.18
N HIS A 72 -2.67 -8.59 -13.22
CA HIS A 72 -4.11 -8.90 -13.14
C HIS A 72 -4.42 -9.94 -12.05
N ALA A 73 -3.59 -10.97 -11.90
CA ALA A 73 -3.84 -12.03 -10.92
C ALA A 73 -3.82 -11.51 -9.47
N LEU A 74 -3.00 -10.51 -9.19
CA LEU A 74 -2.92 -9.84 -7.90
C LEU A 74 -4.10 -8.86 -7.70
N LEU A 75 -4.50 -8.13 -8.75
CA LEU A 75 -5.66 -7.22 -8.70
C LEU A 75 -6.99 -7.97 -8.59
N ASP A 76 -7.14 -9.13 -9.24
CA ASP A 76 -8.34 -9.97 -9.18
C ASP A 76 -8.64 -10.45 -7.76
N ARG A 77 -7.61 -10.57 -6.91
CA ARG A 77 -7.74 -10.94 -5.49
C ARG A 77 -8.07 -9.75 -4.59
N ALA A 78 -7.86 -8.53 -5.08
CA ALA A 78 -8.02 -7.29 -4.33
C ALA A 78 -9.40 -6.66 -4.61
N SER A 79 -10.47 -7.44 -4.41
CA SER A 79 -11.85 -7.05 -4.81
C SER A 79 -12.38 -5.76 -4.16
N ARG A 80 -11.74 -5.32 -3.08
CA ARG A 80 -12.09 -4.10 -2.34
C ARG A 80 -11.17 -2.92 -2.63
N LEU A 81 -10.09 -3.15 -3.38
CA LEU A 81 -9.05 -2.15 -3.62
C LEU A 81 -9.59 -1.06 -4.54
N LYS A 82 -9.62 0.18 -4.04
CA LYS A 82 -10.17 1.34 -4.78
C LYS A 82 -9.08 2.24 -5.33
N ALA A 83 -7.91 2.24 -4.69
CA ALA A 83 -6.82 3.11 -5.05
C ALA A 83 -5.46 2.46 -4.81
N ILE A 84 -4.56 2.69 -5.77
CA ILE A 84 -3.14 2.42 -5.62
C ILE A 84 -2.43 3.77 -5.62
N GLY A 85 -1.80 4.10 -4.51
CA GLY A 85 -0.97 5.29 -4.35
C GLY A 85 0.50 4.92 -4.52
N VAL A 86 1.21 5.65 -5.35
CA VAL A 86 2.67 5.58 -5.40
C VAL A 86 3.22 6.87 -4.81
N THR A 87 4.18 6.74 -3.92
CA THR A 87 4.96 7.90 -3.48
C THR A 87 6.05 8.13 -4.51
N TYR A 88 6.30 9.39 -4.90
CA TYR A 88 7.45 9.80 -5.72
C TYR A 88 8.20 10.84 -4.91
N ASP A 89 9.50 10.66 -4.72
CA ASP A 89 10.35 11.63 -3.99
C ASP A 89 9.83 11.97 -2.58
N ASN A 90 9.42 10.94 -1.82
CA ASN A 90 8.87 11.09 -0.47
C ASN A 90 7.60 11.97 -0.37
N ARG A 91 6.91 12.20 -1.50
CA ARG A 91 5.61 12.86 -1.57
C ARG A 91 4.59 11.92 -2.22
N PHE A 92 3.36 11.84 -1.70
CA PHE A 92 2.28 11.14 -2.40
C PHE A 92 1.94 11.94 -3.67
N SER A 93 2.44 11.52 -4.82
CA SER A 93 2.36 12.29 -6.06
C SER A 93 1.33 11.75 -7.05
N SER A 94 1.01 10.45 -6.96
CA SER A 94 0.20 9.78 -7.97
C SER A 94 -0.76 8.79 -7.31
N PHE A 95 -2.05 8.98 -7.58
CA PHE A 95 -3.11 8.05 -7.21
C PHE A 95 -3.71 7.51 -8.50
N VAL A 96 -3.74 6.19 -8.64
CA VAL A 96 -4.49 5.52 -9.70
C VAL A 96 -5.70 4.88 -9.05
N SER A 97 -6.90 5.28 -9.48
CA SER A 97 -8.12 4.58 -9.12
C SER A 97 -8.13 3.24 -9.84
N VAL A 98 -8.47 2.16 -9.14
CA VAL A 98 -8.53 0.83 -9.77
C VAL A 98 -9.62 0.76 -10.84
N ASP A 99 -10.71 1.51 -10.70
CA ASP A 99 -11.75 1.62 -11.73
C ASP A 99 -11.26 2.27 -13.05
N ALA A 100 -10.08 2.90 -13.02
CA ALA A 100 -9.44 3.52 -14.18
C ALA A 100 -8.35 2.64 -14.83
N LEU A 101 -8.09 1.44 -14.30
CA LEU A 101 -7.16 0.42 -14.84
C LEU A 101 -7.92 -0.64 -15.65
#